data_AF-A0A3A5WE52-F1
#
_entry.id   AF-A0A3A5WE52-F1
#
_cell.length_a   1.000
_cell.length_b   1.000
_cell.length_c   1.000
_cell.angle_alpha   90.00
_cell.angle_beta   90.00
_cell.angle_gamma   90.00
#
_symmetry.space_group_name_H-M   'P 1'
#
loop_
_entity.id
_entity.type
_entity.pdbx_description
1 polymer ?
#
loop_
_entity_poly.entity_id
_entity_poly.type
_entity_poly.pdbx_seq_one_letter_code
_entity_poly.pdbx_strand_id
1 'polypeptide(L)'
;MPYNEAIVHQSVAIGESMRLTRTLIIGGLMVIPGLFLGLLVWYLLGQPQDGESPFIEIFACNLIPLASIGSGILFGWVTGSEYAE
;
A
#
# COMPACT_ATOMS: atom_id res chain seq x y z
N MET A 1 0.56 -24.81 34.44
CA MET A 1 -0.22 -24.96 33.20
C MET A 1 0.39 -24.09 32.07
N PRO A 2 1.69 -24.25 31.73
CA PRO A 2 2.40 -23.37 30.78
C PRO A 2 2.02 -23.58 29.31
N TYR A 3 1.39 -24.72 28.98
CA TYR A 3 0.99 -25.07 27.61
C TYR A 3 -0.09 -24.14 27.05
N ASN A 4 -0.98 -23.63 27.92
CA ASN A 4 -2.06 -22.73 27.50
C ASN A 4 -1.52 -21.36 27.04
N GLU A 5 -0.51 -20.82 27.72
CA GLU A 5 0.06 -19.51 27.37
C GLU A 5 0.84 -19.54 26.06
N ALA A 6 1.55 -20.64 25.77
CA ALA A 6 2.23 -20.83 24.50
C ALA A 6 1.26 -20.88 23.32
N ILE A 7 0.11 -21.54 23.47
CA ILE A 7 -0.94 -21.58 22.44
C ILE A 7 -1.53 -20.19 22.21
N VAL A 8 -1.82 -19.45 23.28
CA VAL A 8 -2.38 -18.09 23.18
C VAL A 8 -1.40 -17.17 22.44
N HIS A 9 -0.12 -17.17 22.79
CA HIS A 9 0.89 -16.36 22.09
C HIS A 9 1.00 -16.71 20.60
N GLN A 10 0.96 -18.00 20.26
CA GLN A 10 1.01 -18.43 18.86
C GLN A 10 -0.24 -18.01 18.08
N SER A 11 -1.43 -18.08 18.70
CA SER A 11 -2.68 -17.63 18.06
C SER A 11 -2.72 -16.13 17.80
N VAL A 12 -2.21 -15.32 18.74
CA VAL A 12 -2.11 -13.85 18.59
C VAL A 12 -1.10 -13.49 17.50
N ALA A 13 0.07 -14.15 17.48
CA ALA A 13 1.08 -13.91 16.45
C ALA A 13 0.57 -14.26 15.04
N ILE A 14 -0.19 -15.36 14.91
CA ILE A 14 -0.82 -15.74 13.64
C ILE A 14 -1.88 -14.70 13.23
N GLY A 15 -2.72 -14.22 14.16
CA GLY A 15 -3.68 -13.15 13.90
C GLY A 15 -3.04 -11.85 13.40
N GLU A 16 -1.94 -11.42 14.04
CA GLU A 16 -1.17 -10.25 13.62
C GLU A 16 -0.54 -10.43 12.23
N SER A 17 0.00 -11.62 11.92
CA SER A 17 0.57 -11.93 10.61
C SER A 17 -0.49 -11.89 9.49
N MET A 18 -1.70 -12.39 9.74
CA MET A 18 -2.80 -12.34 8.77
C MET A 18 -3.22 -10.90 8.46
N ARG A 19 -3.27 -10.03 9.49
CA ARG A 19 -3.57 -8.60 9.31
C ARG A 19 -2.49 -7.89 8.49
N LEU A 20 -1.22 -8.17 8.77
CA LEU A 20 -0.09 -7.59 8.05
C LEU A 20 -0.07 -8.04 6.58
N THR A 21 -0.21 -9.35 6.32
CA THR A 21 -0.20 -9.90 4.96
C THR A 21 -1.33 -9.33 4.12
N ARG A 22 -2.57 -9.25 4.66
CA ARG A 22 -3.70 -8.63 3.95
C ARG A 22 -3.42 -7.17 3.61
N THR A 23 -2.88 -6.41 4.57
CA THR A 23 -2.55 -4.99 4.38
C THR A 23 -1.51 -4.81 3.27
N LEU A 24 -0.46 -5.63 3.25
CA LEU A 24 0.56 -5.61 2.20
C LEU A 24 0.00 -6.01 0.84
N ILE A 25 -0.91 -6.98 0.76
CA ILE A 25 -1.57 -7.38 -0.49
C ILE A 25 -2.42 -6.22 -1.03
N ILE A 26 -3.23 -5.57 -0.19
CA ILE A 26 -4.05 -4.43 -0.60
C ILE A 26 -3.17 -3.27 -1.06
N GLY A 27 -2.12 -2.93 -0.30
CA GLY A 27 -1.14 -1.92 -0.68
C GLY A 27 -0.43 -2.24 -2.00
N GLY A 28 -0.02 -3.49 -2.20
CA GLY A 28 0.63 -3.96 -3.42
C GLY A 28 -0.28 -3.90 -4.65
N LEU A 29 -1.57 -4.24 -4.49
CA LEU A 29 -2.55 -4.13 -5.58
C LEU A 29 -2.79 -2.67 -5.99
N MET A 30 -2.61 -1.71 -5.09
CA MET A 30 -2.71 -0.27 -5.37
C MET A 30 -1.55 0.28 -6.22
N VAL A 31 -0.49 -0.50 -6.48
CA VAL A 31 0.56 -0.14 -7.45
C VAL A 31 -0.05 0.06 -8.85
N ILE A 32 -0.94 -0.84 -9.27
CA ILE A 32 -1.54 -0.82 -10.62
C ILE A 32 -2.34 0.46 -10.88
N PRO A 33 -3.36 0.82 -10.06
CA PRO A 33 -4.09 2.06 -10.25
C PRO A 33 -3.21 3.30 -10.04
N GLY A 34 -2.20 3.24 -9.14
CA GLY A 34 -1.25 4.34 -8.93
C GLY A 34 -0.40 4.64 -10.15
N LEU A 35 0.16 3.61 -10.80
CA LEU A 35 0.92 3.76 -12.04
C LEU A 35 0.04 4.22 -13.20
N PHE A 36 -1.20 3.70 -13.29
CA PHE A 36 -2.15 4.14 -14.30
C PHE A 36 -2.52 5.62 -14.14
N LEU A 37 -2.77 6.08 -12.91
CA LEU A 37 -3.03 7.49 -12.63
C LEU A 37 -1.81 8.37 -12.92
N GLY A 38 -0.60 7.93 -12.55
CA GLY A 38 0.64 8.62 -12.88
C GLY A 38 0.79 8.80 -14.40
N LEU A 39 0.55 7.74 -15.17
CA LEU A 39 0.58 7.79 -16.63
C LEU A 39 -0.49 8.73 -17.21
N LEU A 40 -1.71 8.70 -16.66
CA LEU A 40 -2.78 9.61 -17.10
C LEU A 40 -2.39 11.08 -16.87
N VAL A 41 -1.87 11.40 -15.68
CA VAL A 41 -1.41 12.76 -15.33
C VAL A 41 -0.27 13.19 -16.26
N TRP A 42 0.67 12.29 -16.56
CA TRP A 42 1.74 12.54 -17.51
C TRP A 42 1.23 12.90 -18.91
N TYR A 43 0.24 12.17 -19.43
CA TYR A 43 -0.38 12.45 -20.72
C TYR A 43 -1.12 13.80 -20.73
N LEU A 44 -1.88 14.10 -19.66
CA LEU A 44 -2.65 15.34 -19.57
C LEU A 44 -1.75 16.59 -19.50
N LEU A 45 -0.53 16.44 -19.00
CA LEU A 45 0.46 17.51 -18.88
C LEU A 45 1.38 17.64 -20.10
N GLY A 46 1.11 16.88 -21.18
CA GLY A 46 1.77 17.06 -22.47
C GLY A 46 3.09 16.30 -22.65
N GLN A 47 3.36 15.31 -21.81
CA GLN A 47 4.52 14.40 -21.96
C GLN A 47 5.86 15.13 -22.11
N PRO A 48 6.25 15.97 -21.14
CA PRO A 48 7.50 16.73 -21.21
C PRO A 48 8.69 15.77 -21.35
N GLN A 49 9.69 16.08 -22.20
CA GLN A 49 10.84 15.19 -22.35
C GLN A 49 11.72 15.25 -21.08
N ASP A 50 12.62 14.27 -20.96
CA ASP A 50 13.51 14.10 -19.81
C ASP A 50 14.18 15.43 -19.42
N GLY A 51 13.87 15.90 -18.21
CA GLY A 51 14.46 17.12 -17.65
C GLY A 51 13.79 18.45 -18.04
N GLU A 52 12.78 18.48 -18.92
CA GLU A 52 12.05 19.73 -19.24
C GLU A 52 11.19 20.23 -18.07
N SER A 53 10.66 19.31 -17.28
CA SER A 53 9.85 19.65 -16.11
C SER A 53 10.05 18.65 -14.97
N PRO A 54 11.13 18.81 -14.19
CA PRO A 54 11.50 17.85 -13.15
C PRO A 54 10.40 17.67 -12.10
N PHE A 55 9.60 18.71 -11.84
CA PHE A 55 8.46 18.61 -10.93
C PHE A 55 7.40 17.65 -11.44
N ILE A 56 7.03 17.70 -12.71
CA ILE A 56 5.98 16.85 -13.28
C ILE A 56 6.43 15.39 -13.25
N GLU A 57 7.69 15.13 -13.58
CA GLU A 57 8.29 13.80 -13.53
C GLU A 57 8.32 13.24 -12.10
N ILE A 58 8.73 14.03 -11.11
CA ILE A 58 8.71 13.62 -9.69
C ILE A 58 7.27 13.31 -9.26
N PHE A 59 6.29 14.14 -9.62
CA PHE A 59 4.90 13.93 -9.22
C PHE A 59 4.27 12.71 -9.89
N ALA A 60 4.36 12.60 -11.22
CA ALA A 60 3.72 11.54 -12.00
C ALA A 60 4.37 10.17 -11.77
N CYS A 61 5.70 10.11 -11.70
CA CYS A 61 6.43 8.85 -11.64
C CYS A 61 6.71 8.38 -10.22
N ASN A 62 6.73 9.27 -9.23
CA ASN A 62 7.06 8.91 -7.84
C ASN A 62 5.91 9.21 -6.88
N LEU A 63 5.48 10.47 -6.78
CA LEU A 63 4.53 10.85 -5.74
C LEU A 63 3.17 10.16 -5.91
N ILE A 64 2.62 10.14 -7.12
CA ILE A 64 1.31 9.53 -7.38
C ILE A 64 1.32 8.02 -7.12
N PRO A 65 2.27 7.23 -7.66
CA PRO A 65 2.36 5.80 -7.35
C PRO A 65 2.60 5.51 -5.86
N LEU A 66 3.52 6.25 -5.21
CA LEU A 66 3.80 6.06 -3.78
C LEU A 66 2.62 6.45 -2.89
N ALA A 67 1.92 7.54 -3.21
CA ALA A 67 0.71 7.95 -2.49
C ALA A 67 -0.41 6.92 -2.66
N SER A 68 -0.57 6.34 -3.85
CA SER A 68 -1.54 5.26 -4.10
C SER A 68 -1.25 4.04 -3.22
N ILE A 69 0.00 3.55 -3.23
CA ILE A 69 0.43 2.42 -2.39
C ILE A 69 0.22 2.74 -0.91
N GLY A 70 0.67 3.92 -0.46
CA GLY A 70 0.52 4.37 0.91
C GLY A 70 -0.94 4.41 1.35
N SER A 71 -1.84 4.92 0.50
CA SER A 71 -3.28 4.93 0.76
C SER A 71 -3.86 3.51 0.86
N GLY A 72 -3.39 2.57 0.02
CA GLY A 72 -3.78 1.16 0.08
C GLY A 72 -3.34 0.47 1.37
N ILE A 73 -2.11 0.76 1.84
CA ILE A 73 -1.61 0.25 3.12
C ILE A 73 -2.42 0.83 4.27
N LEU A 74 -2.67 2.14 4.29
CA LEU A 74 -3.46 2.78 5.34
C LEU A 74 -4.89 2.21 5.38
N PHE A 75 -5.51 2.04 4.21
CA PHE A 75 -6.84 1.45 4.10
C PHE A 75 -6.87 -0.01 4.55
N GLY A 76 -5.90 -0.82 4.13
CA GLY A 76 -5.78 -2.22 4.52
C GLY A 76 -5.55 -2.38 6.03
N TRP A 77 -4.84 -1.45 6.66
CA TRP A 77 -4.61 -1.46 8.10
C TRP A 77 -5.86 -1.08 8.88
N VAL A 78 -6.56 -0.01 8.48
CA VAL A 78 -7.79 0.47 9.14
C VAL A 78 -8.92 -0.54 9.02
N THR A 79 -9.07 -1.21 7.87
CA THR A 79 -10.08 -2.26 7.64
C THR A 79 -9.62 -3.65 8.11
N GLY A 80 -8.39 -3.76 8.58
CA GLY A 80 -7.80 -4.99 9.09
C GLY A 80 -8.16 -5.30 10.55
N SER A 81 -8.73 -4.34 11.28
CA SER A 81 -9.10 -4.51 12.70
C SER A 81 -10.29 -5.45 12.90
N GLU A 82 -11.13 -5.66 11.88
CA GLU A 82 -12.34 -6.50 11.92
C GLU A 82 -12.05 -8.01 12.04
N TYR A 83 -10.78 -8.42 11.99
CA TYR A 83 -10.37 -9.84 12.10
C TYR A 83 -9.39 -10.05 13.26
N ALA A 84 -9.29 -9.07 14.18
CA ALA A 84 -8.47 -9.16 15.38
C ALA A 84 -9.25 -9.70 16.60
N GLU A 85 -10.52 -10.06 16.40
CA GLU A 85 -11.45 -10.63 17.39
C GLU A 85 -11.68 -12.12 17.18
#